data_AF-A0A6L2ZST8-F1
#
_entry.id   AF-A0A6L2ZST8-F1
#
_cell.length_a   1.000
_cell.length_b   1.000
_cell.length_c   1.000
_cell.angle_alpha   90.00
_cell.angle_beta   90.00
_cell.angle_gamma   90.00
#
_symmetry.space_group_name_H-M   'P 1'
#
loop_
_entity.id
_entity.type
_entity.pdbx_description
1 polymer ?
#
loop_
_entity_poly.entity_id
_entity_poly.type
_entity_poly.pdbx_seq_one_letter_code
_entity_poly.pdbx_strand_id
1 'polypeptide(L)' 'MDEPLSNLDAKLRVSMRTEIAKIHRRIGATTIYVTHDQIEAMTLVDRIAIIS' A
#
# COMPACT_ATOMS: atom_id res chain seq x y z
N MET A 1 7.06 -4.40 3.14
CA MET A 1 7.34 -4.43 1.68
C MET A 1 7.89 -3.07 1.32
N ASP A 2 8.96 -3.02 0.53
CA ASP A 2 9.59 -1.75 0.12
C ASP A 2 9.18 -1.44 -1.33
N GLU A 3 8.40 -0.38 -1.52
CA GLU A 3 7.85 0.08 -2.81
C GLU A 3 7.23 -1.02 -3.70
N PRO A 4 6.29 -1.83 -3.21
CA PRO A 4 5.87 -3.05 -3.91
C PRO A 4 5.12 -2.83 -5.24
N LEU A 5 4.69 -1.61 -5.56
CA LEU A 5 3.92 -1.30 -6.76
C LEU A 5 4.58 -0.24 -7.67
N SER A 6 5.81 0.20 -7.37
CA SER A 6 6.48 1.27 -8.11
C SER A 6 6.77 0.93 -9.58
N ASN A 7 6.95 -0.36 -9.87
CA ASN A 7 7.23 -0.87 -11.23
C ASN A 7 5.97 -1.12 -12.08
N LEU A 8 4.77 -0.82 -11.58
CA LEU A 8 3.52 -1.05 -12.31
C LEU A 8 2.99 0.23 -12.98
N ASP A 9 2.37 0.04 -14.15
CA ASP A 9 1.63 1.11 -14.81
C ASP A 9 0.52 1.68 -13.89
N ALA A 10 0.16 2.94 -14.10
CA ALA A 10 -0.73 3.66 -13.19
C ALA A 10 -2.10 2.98 -12.99
N LYS A 11 -2.63 2.32 -14.03
CA LYS A 11 -3.95 1.67 -13.97
C LYS A 11 -3.87 0.36 -13.18
N LEU A 12 -2.87 -0.45 -13.48
CA LEU A 12 -2.62 -1.72 -12.79
C LEU A 12 -2.25 -1.48 -11.32
N ARG A 13 -1.53 -0.41 -11.02
CA ARG A 13 -1.18 0.00 -9.65
C ARG A 13 -2.42 0.23 -8.79
N VAL A 14 -3.40 0.99 -9.30
CA VAL A 14 -4.66 1.27 -8.57
C VAL A 14 -5.46 -0.01 -8.32
N SER A 15 -5.55 -0.89 -9.33
CA SER A 15 -6.22 -2.19 -9.18
C SER A 15 -5.53 -3.08 -8.13
N MET A 16 -4.20 -3.21 -8.20
CA MET A 16 -3.43 -4.01 -7.25
C MET A 16 -3.52 -3.45 -5.82
N ARG A 17 -3.53 -2.12 -5.66
CA ARG A 17 -3.71 -1.46 -4.36
C ARG A 17 -5.04 -1.84 -3.72
N THR A 18 -6.10 -1.87 -4.51
CA THR A 18 -7.44 -2.27 -4.06
C THR A 18 -7.46 -3.73 -3.61
N GLU A 19 -6.82 -4.62 -4.37
CA GLU A 19 -6.77 -6.05 -4.03
C GLU A 19 -5.92 -6.34 -2.78
N ILE A 20 -4.77 -5.67 -2.62
CA ILE A 20 -3.95 -5.76 -1.41
C ILE A 20 -4.75 -5.30 -0.18
N ALA A 21 -5.49 -4.19 -0.28
CA ALA A 21 -6.33 -3.70 0.82
C ALA A 21 -7.42 -4.71 1.20
N LYS A 22 -8.08 -5.35 0.21
CA LYS A 22 -9.09 -6.40 0.46
C LYS A 22 -8.48 -7.62 1.12
N ILE A 23 -7.32 -8.08 0.65
CA ILE A 23 -6.62 -9.23 1.22
C ILE A 23 -6.19 -8.94 2.66
N HIS A 24 -5.60 -7.77 2.90
CA HIS A 24 -5.18 -7.35 4.25
C HIS A 24 -6.36 -7.30 5.22
N ARG A 25 -7.50 -6.69 4.82
CA ARG A 25 -8.73 -6.67 5.62
C ARG A 25 -9.29 -8.07 5.90
N ARG A 26 -9.17 -8.99 4.93
CA ARG A 26 -9.67 -10.36 5.07
C ARG A 26 -8.79 -11.21 6.00
N ILE A 27 -7.47 -11.04 5.93
CA ILE A 27 -6.52 -11.85 6.71
C ILE A 27 -6.34 -11.29 8.13
N GLY A 28 -6.47 -9.97 8.31
CA GLY A 28 -6.27 -9.31 9.62
C GLY A 28 -4.83 -9.36 10.13
N ALA A 29 -3.87 -9.74 9.29
CA ALA A 29 -2.46 -9.78 9.65
C ALA A 29 -1.90 -8.36 9.75
N THR A 30 -1.06 -8.09 10.76
CA THR A 30 -0.33 -6.83 10.85
C THR A 30 0.67 -6.72 9.69
N THR A 31 0.57 -5.65 8.90
CA THR A 31 1.44 -5.41 7.74
C THR A 31 2.15 -4.07 7.87
N ILE A 32 3.43 -4.03 7.50
CA ILE A 32 4.21 -2.79 7.35
C ILE A 32 4.44 -2.55 5.85
N TYR A 33 3.94 -1.41 5.37
CA TYR A 33 4.06 -0.94 3.98
C TYR A 33 4.97 0.29 3.94
N VAL A 34 6.00 0.27 3.09
CA VAL A 34 6.95 1.38 2.90
C VAL A 34 6.83 1.86 1.47
N THR A 35 6.68 3.17 1.30
CA THR A 35 6.51 3.82 0.00
C THR A 35 6.98 5.27 0.09
N HIS A 36 7.52 5.79 -1.00
CA HIS A 36 7.76 7.23 -1.18
C HIS A 36 6.52 7.98 -1.69
N ASP A 37 5.46 7.26 -2.07
CA ASP A 37 4.20 7.83 -2.57
C ASP A 37 3.24 8.10 -1.40
N GLN A 38 3.02 9.39 -1.11
CA GLN A 38 2.12 9.82 -0.04
C GLN A 38 0.65 9.41 -0.29
N ILE A 39 0.21 9.33 -1.54
CA ILE A 39 -1.16 8.92 -1.88
C ILE A 39 -1.35 7.43 -1.56
N GLU A 40 -0.32 6.61 -1.74
CA GLU A 40 -0.34 5.20 -1.32
C GLU A 40 -0.49 5.05 0.17
N ALA A 41 0.30 5.80 0.94
CA ALA A 41 0.23 5.77 2.40
C ALA A 41 -1.16 6.19 2.90
N MET A 42 -1.73 7.27 2.36
CA MET A 42 -3.03 7.79 2.80
C MET A 42 -4.22 6.87 2.47
N THR A 43 -4.05 5.92 1.54
CA THR A 43 -5.16 5.07 1.06
C THR A 43 -5.11 3.63 1.54
N LEU A 44 -3.94 3.13 1.94
CA LEU A 44 -3.76 1.72 2.26
C LEU A 44 -3.61 1.42 3.77
N VAL A 45 -3.17 2.38 4.59
CA VAL A 45 -2.81 2.12 5.99
C VAL A 45 -3.68 2.87 6.99
N ASP A 46 -3.90 2.24 8.16
CA ASP A 46 -4.65 2.85 9.27
C ASP A 46 -3.79 3.85 10.07
N ARG A 47 -2.46 3.69 10.05
CA ARG A 47 -1.50 4.55 10.75
C ARG A 47 -0.29 4.81 9.86
N ILE A 48 0.18 6.06 9.87
CA ILE A 48 1.30 6.52 9.06
C ILE A 48 2.43 6.97 9.98
N ALA A 49 3.66 6.56 9.68
CA ALA A 49 4.88 7.09 10.27
C ALA A 49 5.76 7.67 9.16
N ILE A 50 6.31 8.86 9.38
CA ILE A 50 7.18 9.54 8.42
C ILE A 50 8.62 9.30 8.85
N ILE A 51 9.44 8.81 7.91
CA ILE A 51 10.87 8.66 8.08
C ILE A 51 11.52 9.67 7.13
N SER A 52 12.38 10.52 7.69
CA SER A 52 13.12 11.59 7.01
C SER A 52 14.56 11.19 6.77
#